data_AF-A0A135VWB6-F1
#
_entry.id   AF-A0A135VWB6-F1
#
_cell.length_a   1.000
_cell.length_b   1.000
_cell.length_c   1.000
_cell.angle_alpha   90.00
_cell.angle_beta   90.00
_cell.angle_gamma   90.00
#
_symmetry.space_group_name_H-M   'P 1'
#
loop_
_entity.id
_entity.type
_entity.pdbx_description
1 polymer ?
#
loop_
_entity_poly.entity_id
_entity_poly.type
_entity_poly.pdbx_seq_one_letter_code
_entity_poly.pdbx_strand_id
1 'polypeptide(L)'
;MTYNDIADAQMRAGNLEDASKLYQVSSEHFGRAEKCFRKELQLVENAVQSESDKKHKKAQSLFCRAENAVQTLSELIRMNNRDESITVLKEIFKDLKRAEKLAKTRELTAAIQADLTTFSFVEDLLKKKKKTDALEGVAEQIDFAKQIRKTSLIQSVSKALDEARAHMTDQPAESLEAIKEGLDTLGILLSLDIEDEEVGNLRNRTNAILNNVKYVIQFQLSSKLQTGVKFILSRILENLHAVESASYYKVIGERVSAEELTDLGRLALATAFASEAQVYSRQAEQWAFRSQMERTNYFSSLTDELGQLEVDDDSADSTIEAHETTIGRIKQTLAAFEAAANELASVKGVQIRTKNNVEAQVRQLEAVVLKFKGDLSRIQGAKSDFLAEVELKKGADSKAKIHYTDASDHLREAAGNYAVAAQVFQQSGDGQAAQSVEGRRQMADGLARVVWENRQRLDRDQKPVPKGDHELAALYMGGGG
;
A
#
# COMPACT_ATOMS: atom_id res chain seq x y z
N MET A 1 -2.44 -10.14 -10.07
CA MET A 1 -3.69 -10.39 -10.80
C MET A 1 -3.74 -11.86 -11.15
N THR A 2 -4.47 -12.64 -10.36
CA THR A 2 -4.70 -14.06 -10.57
C THR A 2 -5.81 -14.28 -11.60
N TYR A 3 -5.93 -15.49 -12.16
CA TYR A 3 -7.08 -15.84 -12.99
C TYR A 3 -8.41 -15.70 -12.24
N ASN A 4 -8.41 -15.80 -10.90
CA ASN A 4 -9.59 -15.52 -10.08
C ASN A 4 -9.89 -14.02 -10.05
N ASP A 5 -8.89 -13.15 -9.88
CA ASP A 5 -9.12 -11.69 -9.88
C ASP A 5 -9.76 -11.22 -11.20
N ILE A 6 -9.38 -11.86 -12.31
CA ILE A 6 -9.90 -11.60 -13.67
C ILE A 6 -11.27 -12.26 -13.86
N ALA A 7 -11.48 -13.50 -13.38
CA ALA A 7 -12.80 -14.14 -13.41
C ALA A 7 -13.82 -13.36 -12.57
N ASP A 8 -13.43 -12.89 -11.39
CA ASP A 8 -14.21 -12.02 -10.52
C ASP A 8 -14.43 -10.65 -11.18
N ALA A 9 -13.49 -10.15 -11.97
CA ALA A 9 -13.69 -8.92 -12.76
C ALA A 9 -14.66 -9.12 -13.93
N GLN A 10 -14.66 -10.29 -14.58
CA GLN A 10 -15.63 -10.63 -15.63
C GLN A 10 -17.02 -10.92 -15.06
N MET A 11 -17.10 -11.52 -13.87
CA MET A 11 -18.35 -11.58 -13.09
C MET A 11 -18.84 -10.17 -12.74
N ARG A 12 -17.95 -9.28 -12.27
CA ARG A 12 -18.25 -7.86 -12.01
C ARG A 12 -18.73 -7.10 -13.25
N ALA A 13 -18.47 -7.62 -14.45
CA ALA A 13 -18.85 -7.02 -15.74
C ALA A 13 -20.06 -7.71 -16.41
N GLY A 14 -20.70 -8.69 -15.77
CA GLY A 14 -21.86 -9.41 -16.31
C GLY A 14 -21.52 -10.46 -17.39
N ASN A 15 -20.24 -10.71 -17.67
CA ASN A 15 -19.79 -11.68 -18.67
C ASN A 15 -19.66 -13.08 -18.05
N LEU A 16 -20.81 -13.66 -17.68
CA LEU A 16 -20.89 -14.90 -16.90
C LEU A 16 -20.26 -16.12 -17.62
N GLU A 17 -20.35 -16.18 -18.94
CA GLU A 17 -19.76 -17.29 -19.72
C GLU A 17 -18.23 -17.25 -19.73
N ASP A 18 -17.65 -16.05 -19.82
CA ASP A 18 -16.19 -15.85 -19.81
C ASP A 18 -15.62 -15.99 -18.40
N ALA A 19 -16.35 -15.53 -17.37
CA ALA A 19 -16.00 -15.81 -15.99
C ALA A 19 -15.99 -17.32 -15.70
N SER A 20 -16.98 -18.07 -16.20
CA SER A 20 -17.03 -19.54 -16.07
C SER A 20 -15.81 -20.22 -16.69
N LYS A 21 -15.42 -19.81 -17.90
CA LYS A 21 -14.21 -20.34 -18.58
C LYS A 21 -12.94 -20.02 -17.80
N LEU A 22 -12.83 -18.82 -17.26
CA LEU A 22 -11.66 -18.39 -16.46
C LEU A 22 -11.55 -19.12 -15.12
N TYR A 23 -12.67 -19.39 -14.43
CA TYR A 23 -12.66 -20.25 -13.23
C TYR A 23 -12.24 -21.68 -13.55
N GLN A 24 -12.64 -22.21 -14.69
CA GLN A 24 -12.25 -23.54 -15.13
C GLN A 24 -10.75 -23.63 -15.43
N VAL A 25 -10.19 -22.64 -16.14
CA VAL A 25 -8.75 -22.52 -16.42
C VAL A 25 -7.95 -22.32 -15.14
N SER A 26 -8.42 -21.45 -14.23
CA SER A 26 -7.85 -21.28 -12.90
C SER A 26 -7.78 -22.61 -12.14
N SER A 27 -8.88 -23.38 -12.13
CA SER A 27 -8.93 -24.70 -11.50
C SER A 27 -7.92 -25.69 -12.10
N GLU A 28 -7.64 -25.63 -13.40
CA GLU A 28 -6.67 -26.50 -14.06
C GLU A 28 -5.21 -26.12 -13.71
N HIS A 29 -4.91 -24.82 -13.66
CA HIS A 29 -3.59 -24.33 -13.23
C HIS A 29 -3.33 -24.60 -11.74
N PHE A 30 -4.34 -24.46 -10.88
CA PHE A 30 -4.26 -24.86 -9.48
C PHE A 30 -4.04 -26.38 -9.34
N GLY A 31 -4.68 -27.22 -10.16
CA GLY A 31 -4.43 -28.67 -10.16
C GLY A 31 -3.02 -29.07 -10.59
N ARG A 32 -2.35 -28.27 -11.44
CA ARG A 32 -0.94 -28.46 -11.79
C ARG A 32 -0.01 -28.02 -10.66
N ALA A 33 -0.32 -26.91 -9.98
CA ALA A 33 0.41 -26.47 -8.80
C ALA A 33 0.28 -27.48 -7.62
N GLU A 34 -0.91 -28.04 -7.40
CA GLU A 34 -1.17 -29.08 -6.39
C GLU A 34 -0.24 -30.30 -6.53
N LYS A 35 0.05 -30.71 -7.78
CA LYS A 35 0.98 -31.81 -8.06
C LYS A 35 2.44 -31.47 -7.70
N CYS A 36 2.84 -30.21 -7.82
CA CYS A 36 4.18 -29.75 -7.46
C CYS A 36 4.34 -29.55 -5.94
N PHE A 37 3.27 -29.13 -5.23
CA PHE A 37 3.31 -28.81 -3.81
C PHE A 37 3.01 -29.99 -2.87
N ARG A 38 2.46 -31.10 -3.36
CA ARG A 38 2.23 -32.34 -2.58
C ARG A 38 3.49 -32.96 -1.94
N LYS A 39 4.69 -32.45 -2.22
CA LYS A 39 5.96 -32.96 -1.69
C LYS A 39 6.40 -32.37 -0.34
N GLU A 40 5.78 -31.30 0.17
CA GLU A 40 6.15 -30.68 1.45
C GLU A 40 5.04 -30.77 2.50
N LEU A 41 5.40 -31.24 3.70
CA LEU A 41 4.56 -31.84 4.75
C LEU A 41 3.70 -30.87 5.60
N GLN A 42 3.58 -29.59 5.23
CA GLN A 42 2.77 -28.60 5.99
C GLN A 42 1.40 -28.28 5.35
N LEU A 43 0.99 -29.01 4.31
CA LEU A 43 -0.15 -28.64 3.46
C LEU A 43 -1.42 -29.50 3.64
N VAL A 44 -1.48 -30.43 4.60
CA VAL A 44 -2.66 -31.32 4.72
C VAL A 44 -3.94 -30.53 5.00
N GLU A 45 -3.92 -29.58 5.94
CA GLU A 45 -5.08 -28.73 6.25
C GLU A 45 -5.45 -27.81 5.08
N ASN A 46 -4.46 -27.20 4.42
CA ASN A 46 -4.66 -26.35 3.24
C ASN A 46 -5.17 -27.14 2.03
N ALA A 47 -4.77 -28.39 1.86
CA ALA A 47 -5.24 -29.28 0.80
C ALA A 47 -6.68 -29.74 1.04
N VAL A 48 -7.04 -30.05 2.30
CA VAL A 48 -8.41 -30.37 2.71
C VAL A 48 -9.33 -29.15 2.52
N GLN A 49 -8.86 -27.96 2.91
CA GLN A 49 -9.58 -26.71 2.68
C GLN A 49 -9.76 -26.45 1.18
N SER A 50 -8.71 -26.62 0.37
CA SER A 50 -8.77 -26.46 -1.09
C SER A 50 -9.77 -27.43 -1.77
N GLU A 51 -9.79 -28.71 -1.37
CA GLU A 51 -10.79 -29.66 -1.90
C GLU A 51 -12.21 -29.29 -1.46
N SER A 52 -12.36 -28.81 -0.22
CA SER A 52 -13.62 -28.29 0.31
C SER A 52 -14.12 -27.10 -0.51
N ASP A 53 -13.25 -26.12 -0.77
CA ASP A 53 -13.56 -24.93 -1.56
C ASP A 53 -13.91 -25.29 -3.01
N LYS A 54 -13.21 -26.27 -3.60
CA LYS A 54 -13.51 -26.77 -4.94
C LYS A 54 -14.91 -27.38 -5.04
N LYS A 55 -15.33 -28.16 -4.03
CA LYS A 55 -16.69 -28.72 -3.97
C LYS A 55 -17.73 -27.61 -3.81
N HIS A 56 -17.46 -26.65 -2.93
CA HIS A 56 -18.35 -25.51 -2.70
C HIS A 56 -18.53 -24.64 -3.95
N LYS A 57 -17.44 -24.28 -4.64
CA LYS A 57 -17.48 -23.54 -5.92
C LYS A 57 -18.24 -24.29 -7.00
N LYS A 58 -18.11 -25.61 -7.05
CA LYS A 58 -18.89 -26.44 -7.96
C LYS A 58 -20.39 -26.42 -7.62
N ALA A 59 -20.75 -26.38 -6.34
CA ALA A 59 -22.13 -26.22 -5.91
C ALA A 59 -22.69 -24.87 -6.37
N GLN A 60 -21.96 -23.77 -6.15
CA GLN A 60 -22.34 -22.43 -6.62
C GLN A 60 -22.50 -22.39 -8.15
N SER A 61 -21.56 -22.95 -8.91
CA SER A 61 -21.66 -23.00 -10.38
C SER A 61 -22.91 -23.74 -10.87
N LEU A 62 -23.27 -24.86 -10.24
CA LEU A 62 -24.49 -25.60 -10.57
C LEU A 62 -25.75 -24.82 -10.18
N PHE A 63 -25.71 -24.11 -9.05
CA PHE A 63 -26.79 -23.24 -8.62
C PHE A 63 -27.01 -22.09 -9.60
N CYS A 64 -25.96 -21.34 -9.98
CA CYS A 64 -26.06 -20.27 -10.98
C CYS A 64 -26.56 -20.78 -12.33
N ARG A 65 -26.12 -21.97 -12.74
CA ARG A 65 -26.61 -22.60 -13.99
C ARG A 65 -28.11 -22.90 -13.91
N ALA A 66 -28.58 -23.39 -12.77
CA ALA A 66 -30.00 -23.62 -12.55
C ALA A 66 -30.79 -22.31 -12.62
N GLU A 67 -30.31 -21.25 -11.96
CA GLU A 67 -30.94 -19.91 -11.97
C GLU A 67 -31.00 -19.29 -13.37
N ASN A 68 -29.94 -19.40 -14.17
CA ASN A 68 -29.95 -18.95 -15.57
C ASN A 68 -31.01 -19.68 -16.41
N ALA A 69 -31.18 -20.99 -16.18
CA ALA A 69 -32.20 -21.77 -16.89
C ALA A 69 -33.65 -21.37 -16.50
N VAL A 70 -33.86 -20.69 -15.36
CA VAL A 70 -35.17 -20.20 -14.93
C VAL A 70 -35.70 -19.11 -15.85
N GLN A 71 -34.83 -18.30 -16.45
CA GLN A 71 -35.25 -17.30 -17.43
C GLN A 71 -35.85 -17.98 -18.67
N THR A 72 -35.15 -18.96 -19.23
CA THR A 72 -35.66 -19.78 -20.34
C THR A 72 -36.95 -20.49 -19.97
N LEU A 73 -37.05 -21.04 -18.76
CA LEU A 73 -38.29 -21.65 -18.26
C LEU A 73 -39.44 -20.64 -18.24
N SER A 74 -39.21 -19.43 -17.74
CA SER A 74 -40.24 -18.39 -17.63
C SER A 74 -40.71 -17.91 -19.00
N GLU A 75 -39.79 -17.76 -19.97
CA GLU A 75 -40.11 -17.41 -21.36
C GLU A 75 -40.93 -18.51 -22.04
N LEU A 76 -40.54 -19.78 -21.91
CA LEU A 76 -41.27 -20.92 -22.47
C LEU A 76 -42.68 -21.05 -21.88
N ILE A 77 -42.83 -20.79 -20.57
CA ILE A 77 -44.13 -20.76 -19.88
C ILE A 77 -45.01 -19.63 -20.45
N ARG A 78 -44.46 -18.42 -20.67
CA ARG A 78 -45.18 -17.30 -21.28
C ARG A 78 -45.57 -17.56 -22.74
N MET A 79 -44.74 -18.29 -23.48
CA MET A 79 -45.03 -18.76 -24.85
C MET A 79 -45.98 -19.97 -24.88
N ASN A 80 -46.45 -20.44 -23.72
CA ASN A 80 -47.31 -21.61 -23.56
C ASN A 80 -46.66 -22.92 -24.09
N ASN A 81 -45.33 -23.00 -24.17
CA ASN A 81 -44.57 -24.15 -24.65
C ASN A 81 -44.25 -25.14 -23.52
N ARG A 82 -45.21 -26.01 -23.22
CA ARG A 82 -45.18 -26.90 -22.06
C ARG A 82 -44.12 -28.01 -22.14
N ASP A 83 -43.94 -28.62 -23.31
CA ASP A 83 -43.06 -29.79 -23.44
C ASP A 83 -41.58 -29.39 -23.26
N GLU A 84 -41.18 -28.23 -23.80
CA GLU A 84 -39.86 -27.66 -23.56
C GLU A 84 -39.72 -27.13 -22.12
N SER A 85 -40.76 -26.51 -21.55
CA SER A 85 -40.76 -26.09 -20.14
C SER A 85 -40.48 -27.25 -19.18
N ILE A 86 -41.10 -28.41 -19.40
CA ILE A 86 -40.86 -29.62 -18.60
C ILE A 86 -39.42 -30.12 -18.77
N THR A 87 -38.85 -29.99 -19.97
CA THR A 87 -37.47 -30.41 -20.25
C THR A 87 -36.48 -29.52 -19.51
N VAL A 88 -36.64 -28.20 -19.59
CA VAL A 88 -35.81 -27.23 -18.84
C VAL A 88 -35.95 -27.42 -17.34
N LEU A 89 -37.17 -27.66 -16.83
CA LEU A 89 -37.41 -27.90 -15.41
C LEU A 89 -36.67 -29.14 -14.88
N LYS A 90 -36.58 -30.21 -15.69
CA LYS A 90 -35.78 -31.40 -15.32
C LYS A 90 -34.29 -31.09 -15.22
N GLU A 91 -33.77 -30.22 -16.08
CA GLU A 91 -32.38 -29.78 -16.01
C GLU A 91 -32.13 -28.93 -14.76
N ILE A 92 -33.03 -28.00 -14.43
CA ILE A 92 -32.99 -27.21 -13.20
C ILE A 92 -32.93 -28.15 -11.98
N PHE A 93 -33.83 -29.14 -11.88
CA PHE A 93 -33.79 -30.10 -10.77
C PHE A 93 -32.50 -30.91 -10.68
N LYS A 94 -31.95 -31.31 -11.83
CA LYS A 94 -30.70 -32.08 -11.88
C LYS A 94 -29.54 -31.26 -11.33
N ASP A 95 -29.44 -30.00 -11.71
CA ASP A 95 -28.37 -29.12 -11.26
C ASP A 95 -28.55 -28.75 -9.77
N LEU A 96 -29.76 -28.41 -9.32
CA LEU A 96 -30.05 -28.11 -7.91
C LEU A 96 -29.78 -29.30 -6.97
N LYS A 97 -30.25 -30.52 -7.31
CA LYS A 97 -29.98 -31.72 -6.49
C LYS A 97 -28.50 -32.07 -6.43
N ARG A 98 -27.74 -31.73 -7.48
CA ARG A 98 -26.29 -31.92 -7.50
C ARG A 98 -25.58 -30.82 -6.70
N ALA A 99 -26.07 -29.59 -6.75
CA ALA A 99 -25.60 -28.48 -5.95
C ALA A 99 -25.82 -28.75 -4.46
N GLU A 100 -27.00 -29.24 -4.06
CA GLU A 100 -27.36 -29.54 -2.66
C GLU A 100 -26.36 -30.50 -2.01
N LYS A 101 -25.96 -31.56 -2.72
CA LYS A 101 -24.99 -32.55 -2.24
C LYS A 101 -23.57 -32.01 -2.08
N LEU A 102 -23.25 -30.91 -2.74
CA LEU A 102 -21.92 -30.32 -2.78
C LEU A 102 -21.82 -29.04 -1.93
N ALA A 103 -22.96 -28.41 -1.61
CA ALA A 103 -23.03 -27.22 -0.79
C ALA A 103 -22.53 -27.52 0.63
N LYS A 104 -21.84 -26.53 1.21
CA LYS A 104 -21.22 -26.64 2.55
C LYS A 104 -21.54 -25.47 3.48
N THR A 105 -22.06 -24.38 2.93
CA THR A 105 -22.53 -23.24 3.71
C THR A 105 -24.03 -23.38 3.96
N ARG A 106 -24.49 -22.82 5.07
CA ARG A 106 -25.90 -22.87 5.45
C ARG A 106 -26.74 -22.06 4.46
N GLU A 107 -26.19 -20.95 4.01
CA GLU A 107 -26.79 -19.93 3.14
C GLU A 107 -27.10 -20.54 1.76
N LEU A 108 -26.10 -21.19 1.14
CA LEU A 108 -26.27 -21.82 -0.17
C LEU A 108 -27.22 -23.03 -0.09
N THR A 109 -27.11 -23.85 0.96
CA THR A 109 -28.00 -24.99 1.16
C THR A 109 -29.45 -24.54 1.31
N ALA A 110 -29.70 -23.49 2.12
CA ALA A 110 -31.03 -22.92 2.30
C ALA A 110 -31.62 -22.35 0.99
N ALA A 111 -30.79 -21.65 0.20
CA ALA A 111 -31.21 -21.13 -1.11
C ALA A 111 -31.60 -22.27 -2.08
N ILE A 112 -30.77 -23.32 -2.18
CA ILE A 112 -31.05 -24.50 -3.03
C ILE A 112 -32.35 -25.19 -2.59
N GLN A 113 -32.59 -25.34 -1.30
CA GLN A 113 -33.81 -25.99 -0.78
C GLN A 113 -35.07 -25.17 -1.05
N ALA A 114 -34.98 -23.84 -0.94
CA ALA A 114 -36.07 -22.94 -1.34
C ALA A 114 -36.39 -23.08 -2.84
N ASP A 115 -35.37 -23.23 -3.69
CA ASP A 115 -35.56 -23.48 -5.12
C ASP A 115 -36.21 -24.82 -5.43
N LEU A 116 -35.70 -25.89 -4.82
CA LEU A 116 -36.28 -27.22 -5.00
C LEU A 116 -37.78 -27.21 -4.64
N THR A 117 -38.14 -26.53 -3.55
CA THR A 117 -39.55 -26.37 -3.13
C THR A 117 -40.36 -25.57 -4.16
N THR A 118 -39.82 -24.44 -4.63
CA THR A 118 -40.46 -23.58 -5.65
C THR A 118 -40.70 -24.35 -6.95
N PHE A 119 -39.68 -25.03 -7.46
CA PHE A 119 -39.77 -25.75 -8.72
C PHE A 119 -40.59 -27.04 -8.62
N SER A 120 -40.68 -27.68 -7.44
CA SER A 120 -41.63 -28.78 -7.23
C SER A 120 -43.08 -28.30 -7.33
N PHE A 121 -43.38 -27.11 -6.81
CA PHE A 121 -44.70 -26.50 -6.97
C PHE A 121 -44.99 -26.15 -8.44
N VAL A 122 -44.01 -25.59 -9.17
CA VAL A 122 -44.13 -25.33 -10.62
C VAL A 122 -44.35 -26.63 -11.41
N GLU A 123 -43.63 -27.70 -11.08
CA GLU A 123 -43.80 -29.02 -11.72
C GLU A 123 -45.24 -29.53 -11.55
N ASP A 124 -45.81 -29.40 -10.36
CA ASP A 124 -47.18 -29.81 -10.06
C ASP A 124 -48.21 -28.99 -10.86
N LEU A 125 -48.01 -27.68 -10.98
CA LEU A 125 -48.88 -26.80 -11.77
C LEU A 125 -48.81 -27.13 -13.26
N LEU A 126 -47.60 -27.37 -13.78
CA LEU A 126 -47.37 -27.83 -15.14
C LEU A 126 -47.86 -29.25 -15.39
N LYS A 127 -48.20 -30.05 -14.37
CA LYS A 127 -48.85 -31.37 -14.53
C LYS A 127 -50.38 -31.26 -14.45
N LYS A 128 -50.91 -30.43 -13.55
CA LYS A 128 -52.35 -30.33 -13.24
C LYS A 128 -53.16 -29.55 -14.28
N LYS A 129 -52.59 -28.53 -14.92
CA LYS A 129 -53.28 -27.75 -15.98
C LYS A 129 -53.51 -28.60 -17.25
N LYS A 130 -54.59 -28.38 -17.99
CA LYS A 130 -54.83 -29.00 -19.32
C LYS A 130 -53.93 -28.35 -20.38
N LYS A 131 -53.76 -29.00 -21.55
CA LYS A 131 -52.92 -28.47 -22.65
C LYS A 131 -53.37 -27.10 -23.17
N THR A 132 -54.62 -26.72 -22.93
CA THR A 132 -55.25 -25.47 -23.40
C THR A 132 -55.23 -24.35 -22.37
N ASP A 133 -54.82 -24.60 -21.13
CA ASP A 133 -54.89 -23.60 -20.07
C ASP A 133 -53.73 -22.61 -20.18
N ALA A 134 -54.00 -21.32 -20.00
CA ALA A 134 -52.96 -20.30 -19.97
C ALA A 134 -51.96 -20.56 -18.83
N LEU A 135 -50.67 -20.60 -19.19
CA LEU A 135 -49.58 -20.83 -18.25
C LEU A 135 -49.01 -19.56 -17.62
N GLU A 136 -49.48 -18.38 -18.03
CA GLU A 136 -48.97 -17.06 -17.59
C GLU A 136 -48.94 -16.88 -16.07
N GLY A 137 -50.00 -17.29 -15.35
CA GLY A 137 -50.02 -17.25 -13.88
C GLY A 137 -49.00 -18.17 -13.18
N VAL A 138 -48.36 -19.11 -13.90
CA VAL A 138 -47.22 -19.89 -13.36
C VAL A 138 -45.93 -19.07 -13.45
N ALA A 139 -45.74 -18.28 -14.51
CA ALA A 139 -44.61 -17.36 -14.63
C ALA A 139 -44.68 -16.28 -13.54
N GLU A 140 -45.86 -15.71 -13.27
CA GLU A 140 -46.07 -14.73 -12.19
C GLU A 140 -45.69 -15.30 -10.81
N GLN A 141 -45.95 -16.59 -10.57
CA GLN A 141 -45.59 -17.25 -9.32
C GLN A 141 -44.07 -17.49 -9.19
N ILE A 142 -43.39 -17.79 -10.31
CA ILE A 142 -41.92 -17.86 -10.36
C ILE A 142 -41.33 -16.48 -10.04
N ASP A 143 -41.84 -15.42 -10.69
CA ASP A 143 -41.39 -14.05 -10.46
C ASP A 143 -41.62 -13.61 -9.01
N PHE A 144 -42.78 -13.93 -8.44
CA PHE A 144 -43.09 -13.66 -7.03
C PHE A 144 -42.16 -14.38 -6.06
N ALA A 145 -41.87 -15.67 -6.30
CA ALA A 145 -40.93 -16.44 -5.48
C ALA A 145 -39.50 -15.86 -5.55
N LYS A 146 -39.05 -15.42 -6.74
CA LYS A 146 -37.78 -14.72 -6.92
C LYS A 146 -37.72 -13.42 -6.11
N GLN A 147 -38.79 -12.62 -6.12
CA GLN A 147 -38.84 -11.36 -5.37
C GLN A 147 -38.81 -11.55 -3.84
N ILE A 148 -39.55 -12.55 -3.31
CA ILE A 148 -39.48 -12.89 -1.88
C ILE A 148 -38.06 -13.28 -1.51
N ARG A 149 -37.42 -14.13 -2.32
CA ARG A 149 -36.05 -14.57 -2.06
C ARG A 149 -35.07 -13.41 -2.11
N LYS A 150 -35.16 -12.55 -3.13
CA LYS A 150 -34.35 -11.33 -3.25
C LYS A 150 -34.43 -10.50 -1.96
N THR A 151 -35.65 -10.21 -1.51
CA THR A 151 -35.90 -9.43 -0.28
C THR A 151 -35.28 -10.09 0.95
N SER A 152 -35.45 -11.40 1.11
CA SER A 152 -34.87 -12.15 2.22
C SER A 152 -33.34 -12.16 2.20
N LEU A 153 -32.72 -12.29 1.02
CA LEU A 153 -31.27 -12.26 0.86
C LEU A 153 -30.70 -10.88 1.16
N ILE A 154 -31.35 -9.80 0.71
CA ILE A 154 -30.96 -8.41 1.01
C ILE A 154 -30.98 -8.16 2.52
N GLN A 155 -32.02 -8.63 3.22
CA GLN A 155 -32.11 -8.52 4.68
C GLN A 155 -30.98 -9.28 5.38
N SER A 156 -30.68 -10.51 4.92
CA SER A 156 -29.59 -11.32 5.49
C SER A 156 -28.22 -10.67 5.30
N VAL A 157 -27.92 -10.15 4.10
CA VAL A 157 -26.67 -9.41 3.85
C VAL A 157 -26.61 -8.16 4.73
N SER A 158 -27.69 -7.37 4.78
CA SER A 158 -27.74 -6.13 5.57
C SER A 158 -27.48 -6.41 7.05
N LYS A 159 -28.09 -7.46 7.60
CA LYS A 159 -27.86 -7.91 8.97
C LYS A 159 -26.38 -8.28 9.21
N ALA A 160 -25.79 -9.06 8.32
CA ALA A 160 -24.38 -9.44 8.43
C ALA A 160 -23.44 -8.22 8.36
N LEU A 161 -23.77 -7.21 7.54
CA LEU A 161 -23.03 -5.96 7.48
C LEU A 161 -23.17 -5.10 8.74
N ASP A 162 -24.37 -5.07 9.35
CA ASP A 162 -24.60 -4.35 10.60
C ASP A 162 -23.86 -5.03 11.77
N GLU A 163 -23.85 -6.36 11.82
CA GLU A 163 -23.04 -7.14 12.78
C GLU A 163 -21.54 -6.88 12.56
N ALA A 164 -21.05 -6.94 11.32
CA ALA A 164 -19.67 -6.63 10.99
C ALA A 164 -19.26 -5.21 11.41
N ARG A 165 -20.17 -4.23 11.29
CA ARG A 165 -19.91 -2.86 11.74
C ARG A 165 -19.86 -2.75 13.25
N ALA A 166 -20.72 -3.47 13.97
CA ALA A 166 -20.75 -3.47 15.43
C ALA A 166 -19.47 -4.04 16.05
N HIS A 167 -18.90 -5.09 15.45
CA HIS A 167 -17.71 -5.75 15.97
C HIS A 167 -16.38 -5.17 15.44
N MET A 168 -16.41 -4.25 14.47
CA MET A 168 -15.24 -3.84 13.67
C MET A 168 -14.05 -3.38 14.52
N THR A 169 -14.30 -2.55 15.53
CA THR A 169 -13.25 -1.92 16.34
C THR A 169 -12.67 -2.88 17.38
N ASP A 170 -13.53 -3.65 18.05
CA ASP A 170 -13.15 -4.44 19.22
C ASP A 170 -12.82 -5.91 18.86
N GLN A 171 -13.53 -6.47 17.87
CA GLN A 171 -13.43 -7.88 17.45
C GLN A 171 -13.39 -7.97 15.91
N PRO A 172 -12.29 -7.52 15.28
CA PRO A 172 -12.18 -7.52 13.81
C PRO A 172 -12.23 -8.93 13.20
N ALA A 173 -11.86 -9.97 13.95
CA ALA A 173 -12.00 -11.35 13.50
C ALA A 173 -13.47 -11.78 13.37
N GLU A 174 -14.31 -11.45 14.34
CA GLU A 174 -15.76 -11.70 14.28
C GLU A 174 -16.42 -10.88 13.16
N SER A 175 -15.90 -9.67 12.93
CA SER A 175 -16.34 -8.83 11.81
C SER A 175 -16.03 -9.45 10.45
N LEU A 176 -14.86 -10.08 10.30
CA LEU A 176 -14.49 -10.79 9.07
C LEU A 176 -15.40 -12.00 8.81
N GLU A 177 -15.75 -12.78 9.84
CA GLU A 177 -16.68 -13.90 9.67
C GLU A 177 -18.08 -13.41 9.29
N ALA A 178 -18.59 -12.34 9.92
CA ALA A 178 -19.86 -11.72 9.51
C ALA A 178 -19.82 -11.21 8.07
N ILE A 179 -18.73 -10.55 7.63
CA ILE A 179 -18.58 -10.13 6.23
C ILE A 179 -18.55 -11.34 5.29
N LYS A 180 -17.89 -12.44 5.68
CA LYS A 180 -17.82 -13.66 4.88
C LYS A 180 -19.20 -14.28 4.67
N GLU A 181 -20.01 -14.37 5.73
CA GLU A 181 -21.42 -14.81 5.62
C GLU A 181 -22.23 -13.86 4.72
N GLY A 182 -22.01 -12.55 4.86
CA GLY A 182 -22.61 -11.53 4.01
C GLY A 182 -22.20 -11.65 2.53
N LEU A 183 -20.93 -11.96 2.25
CA LEU A 183 -20.40 -12.18 0.90
C LEU A 183 -20.94 -13.46 0.27
N ASP A 184 -21.04 -14.54 1.03
CA ASP A 184 -21.65 -15.79 0.56
C ASP A 184 -23.12 -15.58 0.18
N THR A 185 -23.86 -14.84 1.01
CA THR A 185 -25.26 -14.49 0.75
C THR A 185 -25.40 -13.51 -0.43
N LEU A 186 -24.51 -12.53 -0.54
CA LEU A 186 -24.47 -11.60 -1.67
C LEU A 186 -24.15 -12.33 -2.99
N GLY A 187 -23.27 -13.32 -2.96
CA GLY A 187 -22.96 -14.16 -4.13
C GLY A 187 -24.20 -14.90 -4.64
N ILE A 188 -25.05 -15.40 -3.74
CA ILE A 188 -26.34 -16.00 -4.07
C ILE A 188 -27.28 -14.94 -4.66
N LEU A 189 -27.38 -13.77 -4.06
CA LEU A 189 -28.22 -12.67 -4.56
C LEU A 189 -27.84 -12.25 -5.97
N LEU A 190 -26.54 -12.11 -6.25
CA LEU A 190 -26.01 -11.76 -7.58
C LEU A 190 -26.27 -12.85 -8.62
N SER A 191 -26.35 -14.12 -8.21
CA SER A 191 -26.67 -15.22 -9.13
C SER A 191 -28.12 -15.25 -9.61
N LEU A 192 -29.00 -14.44 -9.02
CA LEU A 192 -30.39 -14.30 -9.48
C LEU A 192 -30.53 -13.43 -10.74
N ASP A 193 -29.42 -12.86 -11.24
CA ASP A 193 -29.36 -11.92 -12.37
C ASP A 193 -30.23 -10.66 -12.16
N ILE A 194 -30.31 -10.22 -10.89
CA ILE A 194 -31.02 -9.01 -10.48
C ILE A 194 -29.96 -7.97 -10.11
N GLU A 195 -29.35 -7.30 -11.09
CA GLU A 195 -28.50 -6.14 -10.82
C GLU A 195 -29.33 -4.86 -10.94
N ASP A 196 -29.96 -4.48 -9.84
CA ASP A 196 -30.58 -3.17 -9.68
C ASP A 196 -29.79 -2.29 -8.71
N GLU A 197 -30.21 -1.03 -8.58
CA GLU A 197 -29.53 -0.03 -7.77
C GLU A 197 -29.38 -0.47 -6.30
N GLU A 198 -30.36 -1.20 -5.76
CA GLU A 198 -30.34 -1.70 -4.38
C GLU A 198 -29.25 -2.77 -4.19
N VAL A 199 -29.18 -3.75 -5.09
CA VAL A 199 -28.16 -4.80 -5.08
C VAL A 199 -26.76 -4.23 -5.35
N GLY A 200 -26.65 -3.26 -6.26
CA GLY A 200 -25.42 -2.53 -6.54
C GLY A 200 -24.90 -1.77 -5.31
N ASN A 201 -25.79 -1.06 -4.60
CA ASN A 201 -25.46 -0.36 -3.36
C ASN A 201 -25.04 -1.32 -2.26
N LEU A 202 -25.74 -2.45 -2.12
CA LEU A 202 -25.42 -3.48 -1.15
C LEU A 202 -24.02 -4.07 -1.40
N ARG A 203 -23.68 -4.38 -2.66
CA ARG A 203 -22.34 -4.82 -3.06
C ARG A 203 -21.26 -3.82 -2.67
N ASN A 204 -21.46 -2.54 -3.01
CA ASN A 204 -20.50 -1.50 -2.69
C ASN A 204 -20.35 -1.32 -1.17
N ARG A 205 -21.45 -1.40 -0.40
CA ARG A 205 -21.43 -1.34 1.06
C ARG A 205 -20.66 -2.53 1.67
N THR A 206 -20.86 -3.75 1.15
CA THR A 206 -20.08 -4.93 1.59
C THR A 206 -18.59 -4.74 1.34
N ASN A 207 -18.19 -4.27 0.16
CA ASN A 207 -16.78 -4.02 -0.16
C ASN A 207 -16.18 -2.86 0.66
N ALA A 208 -16.96 -1.82 0.93
CA ALA A 208 -16.55 -0.72 1.80
C ALA A 208 -16.22 -1.23 3.21
N ILE A 209 -17.13 -2.02 3.80
CA ILE A 209 -16.98 -2.57 5.15
C ILE A 209 -15.82 -3.58 5.20
N LEU A 210 -15.69 -4.47 4.21
CA LEU A 210 -14.58 -5.42 4.13
C LEU A 210 -13.22 -4.72 4.17
N ASN A 211 -13.03 -3.70 3.33
CA ASN A 211 -11.78 -2.97 3.28
C ASN A 211 -11.56 -2.11 4.53
N ASN A 212 -12.63 -1.63 5.18
CA ASN A 212 -12.51 -0.94 6.46
C ASN A 212 -12.04 -1.88 7.58
N VAL A 213 -12.59 -3.11 7.65
CA VAL A 213 -12.10 -4.12 8.60
C VAL A 213 -10.63 -4.47 8.35
N LYS A 214 -10.24 -4.64 7.08
CA LYS A 214 -8.82 -4.87 6.73
C LYS A 214 -7.93 -3.70 7.17
N TYR A 215 -8.37 -2.46 6.97
CA TYR A 215 -7.69 -1.27 7.49
C TYR A 215 -7.53 -1.36 9.02
N VAL A 216 -8.59 -1.65 9.77
CA VAL A 216 -8.54 -1.77 11.24
C VAL A 216 -7.56 -2.85 11.70
N ILE A 217 -7.56 -4.01 11.04
CA ILE A 217 -6.61 -5.11 11.33
C ILE A 217 -5.18 -4.65 11.12
N GLN A 218 -4.89 -3.98 10.00
CA GLN A 218 -3.56 -3.46 9.73
C GLN A 218 -3.14 -2.38 10.73
N PHE A 219 -4.07 -1.49 11.10
CA PHE A 219 -3.84 -0.47 12.13
C PHE A 219 -3.48 -1.08 13.50
N GLN A 220 -4.18 -2.15 13.91
CA GLN A 220 -3.85 -2.87 15.14
C GLN A 220 -2.49 -3.58 15.05
N LEU A 221 -2.14 -4.11 13.87
CA LEU A 221 -0.86 -4.77 13.63
C LEU A 221 0.31 -3.77 13.67
N SER A 222 0.20 -2.66 12.94
CA SER A 222 1.25 -1.65 12.86
C SER A 222 1.51 -0.99 14.23
N SER A 223 0.46 -0.81 15.04
CA SER A 223 0.56 -0.30 16.42
C SER A 223 1.40 -1.20 17.33
N LYS A 224 1.47 -2.52 17.03
CA LYS A 224 2.34 -3.48 17.74
C LYS A 224 3.76 -3.52 17.19
N LEU A 225 3.95 -3.27 15.90
CA LEU A 225 5.26 -3.37 15.24
C LEU A 225 6.18 -2.17 15.56
N GLN A 226 5.61 -0.97 15.74
CA GLN A 226 6.28 0.30 16.08
C GLN A 226 7.32 0.82 15.06
N THR A 227 8.25 0.01 14.54
CA THR A 227 9.30 0.41 13.58
C THR A 227 9.71 -0.73 12.62
N GLY A 228 10.47 -0.40 11.59
CA GLY A 228 11.11 -1.36 10.68
C GLY A 228 10.29 -1.71 9.44
N VAL A 229 10.81 -2.64 8.61
CA VAL A 229 10.23 -2.93 7.28
C VAL A 229 8.81 -3.48 7.38
N LYS A 230 8.53 -4.34 8.36
CA LYS A 230 7.17 -4.88 8.59
C LYS A 230 6.19 -3.77 8.99
N PHE A 231 6.64 -2.78 9.77
CA PHE A 231 5.84 -1.63 10.15
C PHE A 231 5.51 -0.76 8.94
N ILE A 232 6.51 -0.43 8.11
CA ILE A 232 6.33 0.34 6.87
C ILE A 232 5.33 -0.36 5.95
N LEU A 233 5.50 -1.68 5.73
CA LEU A 233 4.58 -2.47 4.90
C LEU A 233 3.15 -2.44 5.44
N SER A 234 2.98 -2.60 6.75
CA SER A 234 1.66 -2.56 7.39
C SER A 234 0.99 -1.20 7.21
N ARG A 235 1.73 -0.09 7.34
CA ARG A 235 1.23 1.27 7.10
C ARG A 235 0.87 1.55 5.64
N ILE A 236 1.60 0.97 4.69
CA ILE A 236 1.24 1.03 3.26
C ILE A 236 -0.07 0.26 3.03
N LEU A 237 -0.24 -0.92 3.64
CA LEU A 237 -1.48 -1.69 3.53
C LEU A 237 -2.67 -0.98 4.19
N GLU A 238 -2.47 -0.28 5.32
CA GLU A 238 -3.49 0.60 5.90
C GLU A 238 -3.97 1.64 4.88
N ASN A 239 -3.05 2.35 4.23
CA ASN A 239 -3.41 3.33 3.20
C ASN A 239 -4.22 2.71 2.07
N LEU A 240 -3.74 1.59 1.51
CA LEU A 240 -4.41 0.92 0.40
C LEU A 240 -5.84 0.50 0.76
N HIS A 241 -6.02 -0.14 1.91
CA HIS A 241 -7.34 -0.57 2.37
C HIS A 241 -8.27 0.61 2.70
N ALA A 242 -7.74 1.68 3.29
CA ALA A 242 -8.51 2.88 3.60
C ALA A 242 -8.98 3.60 2.33
N VAL A 243 -8.10 3.77 1.34
CA VAL A 243 -8.42 4.39 0.05
C VAL A 243 -9.42 3.55 -0.74
N GLU A 244 -9.23 2.23 -0.76
CA GLU A 244 -10.17 1.33 -1.43
C GLU A 244 -11.55 1.37 -0.76
N SER A 245 -11.60 1.32 0.57
CA SER A 245 -12.85 1.46 1.34
C SER A 245 -13.52 2.81 1.08
N ALA A 246 -12.76 3.91 1.10
CA ALA A 246 -13.26 5.25 0.81
C ALA A 246 -13.88 5.37 -0.59
N SER A 247 -13.28 4.70 -1.59
CA SER A 247 -13.82 4.69 -2.95
C SER A 247 -15.23 4.11 -3.01
N TYR A 248 -15.48 3.01 -2.29
CA TYR A 248 -16.79 2.38 -2.22
C TYR A 248 -17.79 3.21 -1.39
N TYR A 249 -17.37 3.76 -0.24
CA TYR A 249 -18.22 4.67 0.56
C TYR A 249 -18.67 5.88 -0.26
N LYS A 250 -17.80 6.43 -1.11
CA LYS A 250 -18.15 7.55 -2.00
C LYS A 250 -19.22 7.16 -3.02
N VAL A 251 -19.15 5.94 -3.57
CA VAL A 251 -20.13 5.44 -4.55
C VAL A 251 -21.53 5.31 -3.92
N ILE A 252 -21.62 4.85 -2.67
CA ILE A 252 -22.89 4.70 -1.95
C ILE A 252 -23.37 5.99 -1.26
N GLY A 253 -22.69 7.13 -1.49
CA GLY A 253 -23.09 8.43 -0.94
C GLY A 253 -22.62 8.72 0.50
N GLU A 254 -21.87 7.82 1.14
CA GLU A 254 -21.29 8.02 2.48
C GLU A 254 -20.00 8.86 2.45
N ARG A 255 -20.15 10.15 2.12
CA ARG A 255 -19.01 11.05 1.91
C ARG A 255 -18.16 11.26 3.17
N VAL A 256 -18.78 11.33 4.34
CA VAL A 256 -18.06 11.55 5.62
C VAL A 256 -17.10 10.39 5.89
N SER A 257 -17.60 9.15 5.84
CA SER A 257 -16.80 7.93 6.02
C SER A 257 -15.66 7.86 4.99
N ALA A 258 -15.93 8.24 3.73
CA ALA A 258 -14.93 8.23 2.67
C ALA A 258 -13.81 9.26 2.89
N GLU A 259 -14.16 10.48 3.30
CA GLU A 259 -13.20 11.55 3.58
C GLU A 259 -12.32 11.20 4.79
N GLU A 260 -12.93 10.69 5.87
CA GLU A 260 -12.23 10.23 7.06
C GLU A 260 -11.21 9.14 6.73
N LEU A 261 -11.60 8.09 6.00
CA LEU A 261 -10.70 7.01 5.62
C LEU A 261 -9.59 7.46 4.67
N THR A 262 -9.88 8.38 3.75
CA THR A 262 -8.85 8.97 2.88
C THR A 262 -7.78 9.69 3.70
N ASP A 263 -8.20 10.46 4.70
CA ASP A 263 -7.30 11.18 5.59
C ASP A 263 -6.51 10.25 6.53
N LEU A 264 -7.16 9.22 7.08
CA LEU A 264 -6.47 8.18 7.87
C LEU A 264 -5.43 7.43 7.04
N GLY A 265 -5.74 7.13 5.77
CA GLY A 265 -4.80 6.52 4.84
C GLY A 265 -3.58 7.41 4.57
N ARG A 266 -3.78 8.73 4.45
CA ARG A 266 -2.67 9.70 4.28
C ARG A 266 -1.78 9.77 5.51
N LEU A 267 -2.37 9.76 6.71
CA LEU A 267 -1.61 9.69 7.96
C LEU A 267 -0.73 8.43 8.03
N ALA A 268 -1.27 7.27 7.65
CA ALA A 268 -0.52 6.03 7.62
C ALA A 268 0.66 6.10 6.63
N LEU A 269 0.43 6.64 5.43
CA LEU A 269 1.46 6.79 4.41
C LEU A 269 2.56 7.79 4.80
N ALA A 270 2.18 8.94 5.36
CA ALA A 270 3.14 9.92 5.90
C ALA A 270 4.02 9.29 6.99
N THR A 271 3.44 8.45 7.86
CA THR A 271 4.17 7.73 8.91
C THR A 271 5.14 6.69 8.31
N ALA A 272 4.73 5.99 7.25
CA ALA A 272 5.59 5.05 6.52
C ALA A 272 6.81 5.77 5.92
N PHE A 273 6.59 6.89 5.21
CA PHE A 273 7.68 7.69 4.64
C PHE A 273 8.60 8.26 5.71
N ALA A 274 8.07 8.76 6.83
CA ALA A 274 8.89 9.25 7.93
C ALA A 274 9.75 8.12 8.54
N SER A 275 9.19 6.91 8.70
CA SER A 275 9.94 5.76 9.19
C SER A 275 11.03 5.30 8.21
N GLU A 276 10.77 5.34 6.91
CA GLU A 276 11.76 5.05 5.87
C GLU A 276 12.88 6.10 5.87
N ALA A 277 12.52 7.38 5.96
CA ALA A 277 13.46 8.49 6.01
C ALA A 277 14.40 8.39 7.22
N GLN A 278 13.92 7.92 8.38
CA GLN A 278 14.79 7.65 9.54
C GLN A 278 15.82 6.55 9.27
N VAL A 279 15.49 5.53 8.48
CA VAL A 279 16.44 4.49 8.07
C VAL A 279 17.49 5.08 7.14
N TYR A 280 17.08 5.86 6.13
CA TYR A 280 18.01 6.52 5.22
C TYR A 280 18.90 7.54 5.91
N SER A 281 18.38 8.28 6.89
CA SER A 281 19.15 9.21 7.73
C SER A 281 20.34 8.52 8.38
N ARG A 282 20.12 7.35 9.03
CA ARG A 282 21.21 6.61 9.68
C ARG A 282 22.22 6.08 8.67
N GLN A 283 21.76 5.64 7.50
CA GLN A 283 22.64 5.21 6.42
C GLN A 283 23.48 6.40 5.90
N ALA A 284 22.87 7.56 5.71
CA ALA A 284 23.56 8.76 5.26
C ALA A 284 24.68 9.18 6.22
N GLU A 285 24.46 9.09 7.53
CA GLU A 285 25.50 9.34 8.54
C GLU A 285 26.65 8.33 8.45
N GLN A 286 26.36 7.04 8.28
CA GLN A 286 27.38 6.00 8.09
C GLN A 286 28.21 6.23 6.82
N TRP A 287 27.55 6.63 5.73
CA TRP A 287 28.23 6.94 4.47
C TRP A 287 29.06 8.21 4.56
N ALA A 288 28.60 9.24 5.28
CA ALA A 288 29.39 10.44 5.55
C ALA A 288 30.67 10.12 6.34
N PHE A 289 30.57 9.25 7.35
CA PHE A 289 31.75 8.75 8.07
C PHE A 289 32.71 7.96 7.16
N ARG A 290 32.19 7.10 6.28
CA ARG A 290 33.02 6.39 5.30
C ARG A 290 33.73 7.36 4.35
N SER A 291 33.03 8.37 3.86
CA SER A 291 33.60 9.39 2.99
C SER A 291 34.72 10.19 3.68
N GLN A 292 34.59 10.43 4.99
CA GLN A 292 35.67 11.01 5.79
C GLN A 292 36.89 10.07 5.84
N MET A 293 36.67 8.78 6.13
CA MET A 293 37.75 7.79 6.21
C MET A 293 38.47 7.61 4.87
N GLU A 294 37.74 7.55 3.75
CA GLU A 294 38.36 7.45 2.42
C GLU A 294 39.26 8.65 2.11
N ARG A 295 38.82 9.87 2.44
CA ARG A 295 39.66 11.08 2.31
C ARG A 295 40.91 10.98 3.18
N THR A 296 40.79 10.57 4.44
CA THR A 296 41.94 10.42 5.34
C THR A 296 42.92 9.37 4.81
N ASN A 297 42.41 8.22 4.35
CA ASN A 297 43.22 7.14 3.79
C ASN A 297 43.96 7.61 2.52
N TYR A 298 43.27 8.34 1.64
CA TYR A 298 43.87 8.91 0.42
C TYR A 298 45.05 9.85 0.73
N PHE A 299 44.91 10.75 1.69
CA PHE A 299 46.02 11.64 2.04
C PHE A 299 47.12 10.97 2.87
N SER A 300 46.79 9.94 3.64
CA SER A 300 47.78 9.12 4.35
C SER A 300 48.65 8.31 3.39
N SER A 301 48.05 7.69 2.36
CA SER A 301 48.81 6.92 1.36
C SER A 301 49.74 7.80 0.52
N LEU A 302 49.37 9.06 0.28
CA LEU A 302 50.23 10.06 -0.35
C LEU A 302 51.44 10.46 0.51
N THR A 303 51.36 10.31 1.83
CA THR A 303 52.49 10.60 2.73
C THR A 303 53.41 9.41 2.95
N ASP A 304 52.96 8.19 2.67
CA ASP A 304 53.77 6.97 2.79
C ASP A 304 54.61 6.74 1.51
N GLU A 305 55.95 6.69 1.64
CA GLU A 305 56.89 6.58 0.51
C GLU A 305 56.70 5.32 -0.36
N LEU A 306 56.16 4.24 0.20
CA LEU A 306 55.77 3.03 -0.55
C LEU A 306 54.41 3.17 -1.25
N GLY A 307 53.49 3.96 -0.69
CA GLY A 307 52.17 4.23 -1.26
C GLY A 307 52.24 5.20 -2.44
N GLN A 308 53.20 6.13 -2.46
CA GLN A 308 53.42 7.07 -3.58
C GLN A 308 53.70 6.38 -4.92
N LEU A 309 54.13 5.12 -4.93
CA LEU A 309 54.32 4.30 -6.15
C LEU A 309 53.02 3.63 -6.64
N GLU A 310 51.97 3.57 -5.81
CA GLU A 310 50.67 2.92 -6.09
C GLU A 310 49.49 3.91 -6.19
N VAL A 311 49.69 5.19 -5.85
CA VAL A 311 48.68 6.25 -6.02
C VAL A 311 48.59 6.64 -7.50
N ASP A 312 47.89 5.82 -8.28
CA ASP A 312 47.37 6.19 -9.60
C ASP A 312 46.18 7.15 -9.46
N ASP A 313 45.85 7.88 -10.54
CA ASP A 313 44.68 8.79 -10.61
C ASP A 313 43.38 8.08 -10.16
N ASP A 314 43.28 6.76 -10.32
CA ASP A 314 42.16 5.89 -9.91
C ASP A 314 41.86 5.91 -8.39
N SER A 315 42.85 6.27 -7.55
CA SER A 315 42.68 6.33 -6.08
C SER A 315 41.93 7.56 -5.59
N ALA A 316 41.96 8.67 -6.34
CA ALA A 316 41.14 9.84 -6.06
C ALA A 316 39.68 9.59 -6.46
N ASP A 317 39.46 8.83 -7.54
CA ASP A 317 38.15 8.51 -8.07
C ASP A 317 37.31 7.67 -7.10
N SER A 318 37.91 6.71 -6.39
CA SER A 318 37.22 5.93 -5.34
C SER A 318 36.74 6.81 -4.18
N THR A 319 37.56 7.79 -3.77
CA THR A 319 37.18 8.76 -2.73
C THR A 319 36.06 9.68 -3.22
N ILE A 320 36.10 10.11 -4.48
CA ILE A 320 35.04 10.90 -5.12
C ILE A 320 33.73 10.09 -5.18
N GLU A 321 33.79 8.81 -5.53
CA GLU A 321 32.64 7.90 -5.55
C GLU A 321 32.00 7.75 -4.16
N ALA A 322 32.81 7.68 -3.11
CA ALA A 322 32.31 7.66 -1.72
C ALA A 322 31.54 8.94 -1.36
N HIS A 323 32.00 10.12 -1.81
CA HIS A 323 31.27 11.37 -1.64
C HIS A 323 29.96 11.37 -2.44
N GLU A 324 29.99 10.96 -3.71
CA GLU A 324 28.79 10.89 -4.56
C GLU A 324 27.75 9.91 -4.02
N THR A 325 28.19 8.76 -3.51
CA THR A 325 27.31 7.79 -2.86
C THR A 325 26.66 8.40 -1.61
N THR A 326 27.44 9.11 -0.79
CA THR A 326 26.93 9.83 0.39
C THR A 326 25.88 10.89 0.00
N ILE A 327 26.19 11.71 -1.01
CA ILE A 327 25.27 12.71 -1.58
C ILE A 327 23.97 12.05 -2.04
N GLY A 328 24.06 10.92 -2.75
CA GLY A 328 22.90 10.13 -3.17
C GLY A 328 22.03 9.67 -2.01
N ARG A 329 22.62 9.19 -0.91
CA ARG A 329 21.88 8.77 0.30
C ARG A 329 21.21 9.94 1.03
N ILE A 330 21.87 11.10 1.10
CA ILE A 330 21.26 12.30 1.69
C ILE A 330 20.07 12.76 0.83
N LYS A 331 20.19 12.74 -0.51
CA LYS A 331 19.07 13.05 -1.42
C LYS A 331 17.88 12.10 -1.24
N GLN A 332 18.12 10.80 -1.09
CA GLN A 332 17.07 9.82 -0.78
C GLN A 332 16.37 10.12 0.55
N THR A 333 17.15 10.45 1.57
CA THR A 333 16.63 10.84 2.91
C THR A 333 15.73 12.09 2.80
N LEU A 334 16.20 13.10 2.07
CA LEU A 334 15.48 14.35 1.86
C LEU A 334 14.16 14.12 1.11
N ALA A 335 14.18 13.36 0.02
CA ALA A 335 12.98 13.05 -0.76
C ALA A 335 11.94 12.30 0.09
N ALA A 336 12.37 11.37 0.94
CA ALA A 336 11.48 10.62 1.83
C ALA A 336 10.83 11.53 2.91
N PHE A 337 11.60 12.44 3.53
CA PHE A 337 11.03 13.41 4.47
C PHE A 337 10.10 14.44 3.79
N GLU A 338 10.43 14.90 2.57
CA GLU A 338 9.56 15.77 1.79
C GLU A 338 8.25 15.05 1.41
N ALA A 339 8.31 13.78 1.02
CA ALA A 339 7.11 12.96 0.77
C ALA A 339 6.25 12.82 2.04
N ALA A 340 6.87 12.54 3.19
CA ALA A 340 6.17 12.47 4.47
C ALA A 340 5.46 13.79 4.82
N ALA A 341 6.15 14.92 4.67
CA ALA A 341 5.58 16.24 4.95
C ALA A 341 4.41 16.57 4.02
N ASN A 342 4.56 16.28 2.72
CA ASN A 342 3.53 16.54 1.72
C ASN A 342 2.27 15.70 1.95
N GLU A 343 2.43 14.39 2.21
CA GLU A 343 1.30 13.51 2.51
C GLU A 343 0.57 13.96 3.78
N LEU A 344 1.31 14.31 4.82
CA LEU A 344 0.76 14.77 6.09
C LEU A 344 0.02 16.10 5.94
N ALA A 345 0.61 17.04 5.19
CA ALA A 345 0.00 18.34 4.89
C ALA A 345 -1.30 18.20 4.08
N SER A 346 -1.41 17.16 3.26
CA SER A 346 -2.57 16.91 2.38
C SER A 346 -3.83 16.45 3.11
N VAL A 347 -3.74 16.01 4.38
CA VAL A 347 -4.87 15.63 5.23
C VAL A 347 -5.85 16.81 5.36
N LYS A 348 -7.15 16.62 5.12
CA LYS A 348 -8.12 17.74 5.06
C LYS A 348 -8.98 17.90 6.30
N GLY A 349 -9.35 16.80 6.94
CA GLY A 349 -10.32 16.75 8.04
C GLY A 349 -9.82 17.45 9.30
N VAL A 350 -10.50 18.53 9.69
CA VAL A 350 -10.09 19.38 10.82
C VAL A 350 -9.98 18.60 12.14
N GLN A 351 -10.91 17.68 12.41
CA GLN A 351 -10.88 16.85 13.61
C GLN A 351 -9.67 15.92 13.62
N ILE A 352 -9.37 15.29 12.48
CA ILE A 352 -8.21 14.40 12.32
C ILE A 352 -6.92 15.19 12.48
N ARG A 353 -6.83 16.36 11.84
CA ARG A 353 -5.66 17.24 11.93
C ARG A 353 -5.37 17.66 13.37
N THR A 354 -6.41 18.11 14.07
CA THR A 354 -6.31 18.54 15.47
C THR A 354 -5.95 17.38 16.39
N LYS A 355 -6.64 16.23 16.28
CA LYS A 355 -6.41 15.05 17.13
C LYS A 355 -4.99 14.49 16.99
N ASN A 356 -4.40 14.60 15.80
CA ASN A 356 -3.08 14.08 15.49
C ASN A 356 -1.98 15.16 15.48
N ASN A 357 -2.27 16.41 15.87
CA ASN A 357 -1.32 17.52 15.84
C ASN A 357 -0.60 17.68 14.48
N VAL A 358 -1.34 17.55 13.37
CA VAL A 358 -0.79 17.52 12.01
C VAL A 358 0.07 18.76 11.72
N GLU A 359 -0.37 19.95 12.12
CA GLU A 359 0.34 21.20 11.89
C GLU A 359 1.74 21.22 12.53
N ALA A 360 1.85 20.70 13.76
CA ALA A 360 3.13 20.64 14.46
C ALA A 360 4.07 19.63 13.81
N GLN A 361 3.54 18.46 13.44
CA GLN A 361 4.32 17.41 12.77
C GLN A 361 4.82 17.85 11.39
N VAL A 362 3.99 18.55 10.59
CA VAL A 362 4.40 19.10 9.30
C VAL A 362 5.57 20.07 9.48
N ARG A 363 5.45 21.04 10.40
CA ARG A 363 6.54 21.99 10.68
C ARG A 363 7.82 21.30 11.15
N GLN A 364 7.70 20.27 11.98
CA GLN A 364 8.84 19.49 12.42
C GLN A 364 9.52 18.77 11.26
N LEU A 365 8.74 18.15 10.36
CA LEU A 365 9.28 17.50 9.15
C LEU A 365 9.92 18.51 8.20
N GLU A 366 9.32 19.69 8.00
CA GLU A 366 9.90 20.78 7.21
C GLU A 366 11.26 21.24 7.78
N ALA A 367 11.38 21.35 9.10
CA ALA A 367 12.64 21.66 9.76
C ALA A 367 13.69 20.56 9.56
N VAL A 368 13.28 19.28 9.61
CA VAL A 368 14.15 18.14 9.30
C VAL A 368 14.61 18.17 7.84
N VAL A 369 13.73 18.48 6.89
CA VAL A 369 14.08 18.64 5.47
C VAL A 369 15.13 19.73 5.30
N LEU A 370 14.96 20.89 5.94
CA LEU A 370 15.93 21.99 5.90
C LEU A 370 17.27 21.59 6.52
N LYS A 371 17.27 20.85 7.63
CA LYS A 371 18.51 20.27 8.19
C LYS A 371 19.20 19.38 7.16
N PHE A 372 18.48 18.49 6.47
CA PHE A 372 19.09 17.61 5.47
C PHE A 372 19.52 18.34 4.19
N LYS A 373 18.89 19.48 3.83
CA LYS A 373 19.42 20.40 2.80
C LYS A 373 20.76 20.98 3.23
N GLY A 374 20.87 21.36 4.51
CA GLY A 374 22.15 21.77 5.10
C GLY A 374 23.20 20.64 5.07
N ASP A 375 22.83 19.42 5.43
CA ASP A 375 23.74 18.26 5.40
C ASP A 375 24.20 17.95 3.96
N LEU A 376 23.31 18.09 2.97
CA LEU A 376 23.62 17.93 1.55
C LEU A 376 24.66 18.96 1.08
N SER A 377 24.40 20.25 1.27
CA SER A 377 25.33 21.32 0.90
C SER A 377 26.66 21.17 1.64
N ARG A 378 26.63 20.73 2.90
CA ARG A 378 27.86 20.48 3.70
C ARG A 378 28.73 19.38 3.09
N ILE A 379 28.15 18.23 2.69
CA ILE A 379 28.91 17.14 2.05
C ILE A 379 29.37 17.53 0.63
N GLN A 380 28.59 18.33 -0.10
CA GLN A 380 29.05 18.91 -1.37
C GLN A 380 30.26 19.83 -1.16
N GLY A 381 30.23 20.66 -0.12
CA GLY A 381 31.37 21.48 0.30
C GLY A 381 32.58 20.62 0.68
N ALA A 382 32.37 19.51 1.38
CA ALA A 382 33.43 18.56 1.74
C ALA A 382 34.09 17.92 0.51
N LYS A 383 33.29 17.56 -0.49
CA LYS A 383 33.77 17.04 -1.78
C LYS A 383 34.61 18.09 -2.52
N SER A 384 34.10 19.31 -2.68
CA SER A 384 34.84 20.39 -3.35
C SER A 384 36.14 20.72 -2.60
N ASP A 385 36.10 20.72 -1.27
CA ASP A 385 37.29 20.93 -0.45
C ASP A 385 38.34 19.81 -0.62
N PHE A 386 37.91 18.56 -0.73
CA PHE A 386 38.78 17.44 -1.08
C PHE A 386 39.43 17.63 -2.45
N LEU A 387 38.64 17.97 -3.48
CA LEU A 387 39.15 18.22 -4.83
C LEU A 387 40.16 19.37 -4.86
N ALA A 388 39.94 20.41 -4.06
CA ALA A 388 40.89 21.52 -3.95
C ALA A 388 42.25 21.07 -3.40
N GLU A 389 42.25 20.22 -2.37
CA GLU A 389 43.47 19.66 -1.78
C GLU A 389 44.17 18.69 -2.74
N VAL A 390 43.44 17.90 -3.52
CA VAL A 390 43.99 17.04 -4.58
C VAL A 390 44.68 17.87 -5.66
N GLU A 391 43.99 18.88 -6.22
CA GLU A 391 44.56 19.74 -7.27
C GLU A 391 45.77 20.53 -6.77
N LEU A 392 45.76 20.96 -5.50
CA LEU A 392 46.91 21.59 -4.86
C LEU A 392 48.11 20.64 -4.80
N LYS A 393 47.90 19.36 -4.46
CA LYS A 393 48.96 18.34 -4.44
C LYS A 393 49.50 18.06 -5.85
N LYS A 394 48.66 18.17 -6.87
CA LYS A 394 49.05 18.08 -8.29
C LYS A 394 49.75 19.36 -8.81
N GLY A 395 49.84 20.42 -8.00
CA GLY A 395 50.45 21.71 -8.37
C GLY A 395 49.57 22.61 -9.24
N ALA A 396 48.26 22.34 -9.30
CA ALA A 396 47.30 23.07 -10.12
C ALA A 396 46.56 24.15 -9.30
N ASP A 397 47.28 25.16 -8.83
CA ASP A 397 46.78 26.20 -7.92
C ASP A 397 45.53 26.93 -8.43
N SER A 398 45.43 27.16 -9.75
CA SER A 398 44.26 27.81 -10.35
C SER A 398 42.99 26.97 -10.22
N LYS A 399 43.08 25.65 -10.37
CA LYS A 399 41.96 24.71 -10.18
C LYS A 399 41.63 24.54 -8.70
N ALA A 400 42.65 24.46 -7.84
CA ALA A 400 42.46 24.41 -6.39
C ALA A 400 41.69 25.65 -5.87
N LYS A 401 41.97 26.85 -6.40
CA LYS A 401 41.23 28.08 -6.06
C LYS A 401 39.74 28.01 -6.40
N ILE A 402 39.39 27.43 -7.55
CA ILE A 402 37.99 27.25 -7.97
C ILE A 402 37.29 26.34 -6.96
N HIS A 403 37.86 25.17 -6.69
CA HIS A 403 37.27 24.20 -5.77
C HIS A 403 37.18 24.70 -4.32
N TYR A 404 38.15 25.47 -3.82
CA TYR A 404 38.01 26.11 -2.50
C TYR A 404 36.91 27.19 -2.49
N THR A 405 36.67 27.88 -3.62
CA THR A 405 35.57 28.84 -3.73
C THR A 405 34.23 28.10 -3.66
N ASP A 406 34.06 27.05 -4.48
CA ASP A 406 32.86 26.21 -4.48
C ASP A 406 32.58 25.61 -3.10
N ALA A 407 33.63 25.11 -2.42
CA ALA A 407 33.54 24.56 -1.09
C ALA A 407 33.05 25.59 -0.07
N SER A 408 33.58 26.82 -0.10
CA SER A 408 33.16 27.91 0.79
C SER A 408 31.69 28.28 0.55
N ASP A 409 31.27 28.38 -0.70
CA ASP A 409 29.90 28.74 -1.07
C ASP A 409 28.89 27.67 -0.63
N HIS A 410 29.20 26.39 -0.85
CA HIS A 410 28.39 25.28 -0.35
C HIS A 410 28.29 25.24 1.18
N LEU A 411 29.38 25.54 1.90
CA LEU A 411 29.36 25.59 3.37
C LEU A 411 28.55 26.78 3.91
N ARG A 412 28.56 27.93 3.21
CA ARG A 412 27.68 29.06 3.54
C ARG A 412 26.22 28.73 3.29
N GLU A 413 25.92 28.07 2.18
CA GLU A 413 24.56 27.57 1.89
C GLU A 413 24.10 26.60 2.99
N ALA A 414 24.98 25.67 3.41
CA ALA A 414 24.69 24.77 4.52
C ALA A 414 24.36 25.53 5.81
N ALA A 415 25.15 26.54 6.17
CA ALA A 415 24.89 27.39 7.32
C ALA A 415 23.54 28.13 7.19
N GLY A 416 23.21 28.64 6.00
CA GLY A 416 21.90 29.25 5.73
C GLY A 416 20.73 28.29 6.01
N ASN A 417 20.81 27.07 5.47
CA ASN A 417 19.79 26.04 5.69
C ASN A 417 19.65 25.63 7.16
N TYR A 418 20.76 25.46 7.88
CA TYR A 418 20.72 25.17 9.32
C TYR A 418 20.13 26.32 10.14
N ALA A 419 20.40 27.58 9.78
CA ALA A 419 19.83 28.73 10.47
C ALA A 419 18.30 28.72 10.41
N VAL A 420 17.74 28.48 9.23
CA VAL A 420 16.28 28.39 9.04
C VAL A 420 15.72 27.18 9.79
N ALA A 421 16.36 26.00 9.68
CA ALA A 421 15.94 24.80 10.40
C ALA A 421 15.91 25.00 11.93
N ALA A 422 16.95 25.59 12.51
CA ALA A 422 17.02 25.89 13.95
C ALA A 422 15.90 26.83 14.40
N GLN A 423 15.59 27.85 13.60
CA GLN A 423 14.48 28.77 13.87
C GLN A 423 13.13 28.03 13.86
N VAL A 424 12.89 27.15 12.89
CA VAL A 424 11.63 26.38 12.81
C VAL A 424 11.50 25.40 13.97
N PHE A 425 12.58 24.70 14.36
CA PHE A 425 12.57 23.84 15.56
C PHE A 425 12.26 24.64 16.83
N GLN A 426 12.86 25.82 16.99
CA GLN A 426 12.60 26.70 18.13
C GLN A 426 11.14 27.15 18.18
N GLN A 427 10.56 27.54 17.03
CA GLN A 427 9.15 27.91 16.92
C GLN A 427 8.20 26.73 17.17
N SER A 428 8.65 25.50 16.90
CA SER A 428 7.89 24.27 17.11
C SER A 428 8.02 23.73 18.55
N GLY A 429 8.81 24.39 19.40
CA GLY A 429 9.02 24.01 20.80
C GLY A 429 10.08 22.91 21.01
N ASP A 430 10.79 22.50 19.97
CA ASP A 430 11.86 21.50 20.04
C ASP A 430 13.22 22.19 20.29
N GLY A 431 13.43 22.62 21.54
CA GLY A 431 14.63 23.36 21.92
C GLY A 431 15.93 22.56 21.77
N GLN A 432 15.87 21.24 21.93
CA GLN A 432 17.05 20.37 21.78
C GLN A 432 17.46 20.26 20.31
N ALA A 433 16.52 20.01 19.40
CA ALA A 433 16.79 19.99 17.97
C ALA A 433 17.28 21.37 17.48
N ALA A 434 16.67 22.45 17.97
CA ALA A 434 17.09 23.82 17.63
C ALA A 434 18.56 24.08 18.01
N GLN A 435 18.97 23.72 19.23
CA GLN A 435 20.35 23.87 19.68
C GLN A 435 21.33 22.99 18.90
N SER A 436 20.94 21.74 18.61
CA SER A 436 21.77 20.82 17.83
C SER A 436 22.04 21.35 16.42
N VAL A 437 21.01 21.85 15.75
CA VAL A 437 21.13 22.41 14.40
C VAL A 437 21.86 23.75 14.40
N GLU A 438 21.67 24.57 15.43
CA GLU A 438 22.43 25.81 15.61
C GLU A 438 23.93 25.54 15.80
N GLY A 439 24.31 24.47 16.51
CA GLY A 439 25.70 24.01 16.57
C GLY A 439 26.27 23.66 15.19
N ARG A 440 25.50 22.92 14.37
CA ARG A 440 25.87 22.61 12.97
C ARG A 440 26.06 23.87 12.13
N ARG A 441 25.19 24.86 12.31
CA ARG A 441 25.29 26.17 11.64
C ARG A 441 26.61 26.85 11.95
N GLN A 442 26.97 26.96 13.23
CA GLN A 442 28.20 27.62 13.67
C GLN A 442 29.44 26.91 13.14
N MET A 443 29.45 25.57 13.15
CA MET A 443 30.54 24.78 12.57
C MET A 443 30.66 24.98 11.06
N ALA A 444 29.55 24.93 10.32
CA ALA A 444 29.57 25.16 8.87
C ALA A 444 30.06 26.57 8.51
N ASP A 445 29.62 27.61 9.23
CA ASP A 445 30.10 28.98 9.04
C ASP A 445 31.60 29.12 9.36
N GLY A 446 32.06 28.49 10.45
CA GLY A 446 33.48 28.44 10.80
C GLY A 446 34.33 27.77 9.73
N LEU A 447 33.91 26.60 9.25
CA LEU A 447 34.58 25.87 8.17
C LEU A 447 34.58 26.67 6.86
N ALA A 448 33.48 27.34 6.52
CA ALA A 448 33.41 28.19 5.32
C ALA A 448 34.47 29.29 5.32
N ARG A 449 34.77 29.87 6.50
CA ARG A 449 35.83 30.87 6.68
C ARG A 449 37.21 30.25 6.54
N VAL A 450 37.46 29.10 7.17
CA VAL A 450 38.76 28.39 7.05
C VAL A 450 39.06 28.04 5.59
N VAL A 451 38.08 27.51 4.87
CA VAL A 451 38.19 27.18 3.44
C VAL A 451 38.45 28.44 2.60
N TRP A 452 37.75 29.53 2.90
CA TRP A 452 37.98 30.82 2.23
C TRP A 452 39.38 31.39 2.51
N GLU A 453 39.88 31.28 3.74
CA GLU A 453 41.24 31.70 4.09
C GLU A 453 42.29 30.87 3.34
N ASN A 454 42.08 29.56 3.18
CA ASN A 454 42.94 28.71 2.37
C ASN A 454 42.97 29.15 0.90
N ARG A 455 41.82 29.52 0.32
CA ARG A 455 41.76 30.15 -1.01
C ARG A 455 42.58 31.45 -1.06
N GLN A 456 42.42 32.33 -0.07
CA GLN A 456 43.15 33.60 0.01
C GLN A 456 44.67 33.43 0.16
N ARG A 457 45.11 32.39 0.86
CA ARG A 457 46.54 32.04 0.96
C ARG A 457 47.13 31.72 -0.41
N LEU A 458 46.41 30.99 -1.26
CA LEU A 458 46.84 30.73 -2.64
C LEU A 458 46.90 32.01 -3.51
N ASP A 459 46.16 33.06 -3.18
CA ASP A 459 46.31 34.37 -3.86
C ASP A 459 47.54 35.15 -3.40
N ARG A 460 48.10 34.77 -2.25
CA ARG A 460 49.29 35.39 -1.64
C ARG A 460 50.53 34.50 -1.79
N ASP A 461 50.47 33.46 -2.63
CA ASP A 461 51.50 32.44 -2.79
C ASP A 461 51.91 31.76 -1.47
N GLN A 462 50.96 31.63 -0.54
CA GLN A 462 51.12 30.95 0.74
C GLN A 462 50.47 29.57 0.70
N LYS A 463 51.09 28.60 1.39
CA LYS A 463 50.54 27.25 1.51
C LYS A 463 49.26 27.25 2.38
N PRO A 464 48.16 26.65 1.90
CA PRO A 464 46.98 26.35 2.71
C PRO A 464 47.31 25.49 3.94
N VAL A 465 46.50 25.62 5.00
CA VAL A 465 46.62 24.79 6.19
C VAL A 465 45.82 23.50 5.98
N PRO A 466 46.44 22.32 6.17
CA PRO A 466 45.70 21.06 6.16
C PRO A 466 44.73 21.00 7.34
N LYS A 467 43.55 20.42 7.11
CA LYS A 467 42.54 20.28 8.17
C LYS A 467 42.97 19.25 9.20
N GLY A 468 42.75 19.56 10.47
CA GLY A 468 42.90 18.59 11.55
C GLY A 468 41.70 17.63 11.65
N ASP A 469 41.84 16.57 12.45
CA ASP A 469 40.79 15.55 12.65
C ASP A 469 39.46 16.15 13.13
N HIS A 470 39.51 17.15 14.00
CA HIS A 470 38.31 17.86 14.48
C HIS A 470 37.59 18.64 13.37
N GLU A 471 38.33 19.26 12.47
CA GLU A 471 37.75 20.01 11.34
C GLU A 471 37.16 19.04 10.30
N LEU A 472 37.81 17.90 10.08
CA LEU A 472 37.27 16.83 9.23
C LEU A 472 36.01 16.21 9.85
N ALA A 473 35.99 15.93 11.15
CA ALA A 473 34.79 15.45 11.84
C ALA A 473 33.64 16.47 11.74
N ALA A 474 33.91 17.76 11.91
CA ALA A 474 32.91 18.81 11.72
C ALA A 474 32.42 18.88 10.26
N LEU A 475 33.33 18.74 9.29
CA LEU A 475 33.02 18.81 7.87
C LEU A 475 32.16 17.63 7.39
N TYR A 476 32.40 16.42 7.88
CA TYR A 476 31.71 15.20 7.44
C TYR A 476 30.57 14.73 8.36
N MET A 477 30.67 14.93 9.68
CA MET A 477 29.63 14.50 10.63
C MET A 477 28.76 15.66 11.17
N GLY A 478 29.20 16.91 11.01
CA GLY A 478 28.48 18.08 11.53
C GLY A 478 28.53 18.17 13.07
N GLY A 479 29.50 17.52 13.70
CA GLY A 479 29.74 17.58 15.14
C GLY A 479 31.19 17.91 15.44
N GLY A 480 31.41 18.67 16.51
CA GLY A 480 32.69 18.74 17.21
C GLY A 480 32.70 17.61 18.24
N GLY A 481 33.82 16.89 18.34
CA GLY A 481 33.98 15.77 19.26
C GLY A 481 33.65 16.09 20.70
#